data_AF-A0A852G8S7-F1
#
_entry.id   AF-A0A852G8S7-F1
#
_cell.length_a   1.000
_cell.length_b   1.000
_cell.length_c   1.000
_cell.angle_alpha   90.00
_cell.angle_beta   90.00
_cell.angle_gamma   90.00
#
_symmetry.space_group_name_H-M   'P 1'
#
loop_
_entity.id
_entity.type
_entity.pdbx_description
1 polymer ?
#
loop_
_entity_poly.entity_id
_entity_poly.type
_entity_poly.pdbx_seq_one_letter_code
_entity_poly.pdbx_strand_id
1 'polypeptide(L)'
;EGGGDMAAGGAGDREGRCGAAAGGLALLGLAPGAPSCPHGPALLFVKTSQGKEEGRRFYACSACRDRKDCNFFQWEDEKVSETRLAAREEYNRNHQPFFTHRQNVERYKNFVLLPLSKRRFCQECQQLLLPDEWEKHSDHQFLCDISTAQLKSPSRLLYPLENKKTNAQYLFADRSCQFLLDLIIDLGFRRVLSVGTPRLHEIIQSKASQEEDFRVRSLLLDIDFRYSQFYAEDEFCHYNMFNHYFFGGE
;
A
#
# COMPACT_ATOMS: atom_id res chain seq x y z
N GLU A 1 41.06 29.19 50.26
CA GLU A 1 41.79 28.22 51.11
C GLU A 1 41.16 26.86 50.86
N GLY A 2 41.74 26.03 50.00
CA GLY A 2 42.73 24.99 50.35
C GLY A 2 42.03 23.63 50.15
N GLY A 3 42.38 22.88 49.10
CA GLY A 3 43.08 21.58 49.21
C GLY A 3 42.14 20.48 49.74
N GLY A 4 41.69 19.46 49.01
CA GLY A 4 42.45 18.52 48.20
C GLY A 4 42.68 17.24 49.03
N ASP A 5 42.00 16.14 48.70
CA ASP A 5 42.57 14.79 48.85
C ASP A 5 41.78 13.72 48.07
N MET A 6 42.54 12.87 47.38
CA MET A 6 42.11 11.65 46.71
C MET A 6 42.18 10.46 47.67
N ALA A 7 41.27 9.49 47.53
CA ALA A 7 41.59 8.08 47.80
C ALA A 7 40.66 7.15 47.02
N ALA A 8 41.27 6.13 46.44
CA ALA A 8 40.71 5.15 45.52
C ALA A 8 40.12 3.91 46.24
N GLY A 9 39.36 3.11 45.49
CA GLY A 9 39.30 1.66 45.67
C GLY A 9 37.90 1.08 45.90
N GLY A 10 37.46 0.23 44.97
CA GLY A 10 36.30 -0.65 45.19
C GLY A 10 35.62 -1.09 43.91
N ALA A 11 36.29 -1.94 43.13
CA ALA A 11 35.66 -2.72 42.07
C ALA A 11 34.55 -3.60 42.66
N GLY A 12 33.37 -3.54 42.06
CA GLY A 12 32.23 -4.38 42.37
C GLY A 12 31.42 -4.60 41.12
N ASP A 13 31.77 -5.65 40.38
CA ASP A 13 31.03 -6.17 39.25
C ASP A 13 29.55 -6.34 39.61
N ARG A 14 28.71 -5.44 39.10
CA ARG A 14 27.28 -5.71 38.96
C ARG A 14 27.11 -6.31 37.58
N GLU A 15 27.30 -7.63 37.51
CA GLU A 15 26.86 -8.45 36.39
C GLU A 15 25.45 -8.01 35.97
N GLY A 16 25.38 -7.42 34.79
CA GLY A 16 24.15 -7.19 34.08
C GLY A 16 23.48 -8.54 33.90
N ARG A 17 22.40 -8.76 34.66
CA ARG A 17 21.47 -9.86 34.44
C ARG A 17 20.87 -9.65 33.04
N CYS A 18 21.49 -10.26 32.04
CA CYS A 18 20.95 -10.34 30.68
C CYS A 18 19.56 -10.98 30.79
N GLY A 19 18.54 -10.17 30.53
CA GLY A 19 17.18 -10.64 30.37
C GLY A 19 17.11 -11.70 29.27
N ALA A 20 16.26 -12.71 29.52
CA ALA A 20 16.02 -13.85 28.66
C ALA A 20 16.00 -13.52 27.15
N ALA A 21 16.81 -14.22 26.37
CA ALA A 21 16.91 -14.07 24.93
C ALA A 21 15.57 -14.42 24.23
N ALA A 22 14.87 -13.42 23.67
CA ALA A 22 13.66 -13.67 22.89
C ALA A 22 14.00 -14.49 21.63
N GLY A 23 13.23 -15.54 21.33
CA GLY A 23 13.41 -16.34 20.10
C GLY A 23 13.28 -15.49 18.83
N GLY A 24 14.06 -15.81 17.79
CA GLY A 24 14.16 -15.03 16.56
C GLY A 24 13.11 -15.40 15.50
N LEU A 25 12.62 -14.39 14.78
CA LEU A 25 11.77 -14.53 13.60
C LEU A 25 12.55 -14.05 12.37
N ALA A 26 12.65 -14.88 11.32
CA ALA A 26 13.30 -14.50 10.07
C ALA A 26 12.37 -14.72 8.87
N LEU A 27 12.46 -13.82 7.89
CA LEU A 27 11.76 -13.93 6.60
C LEU A 27 12.61 -14.77 5.64
N LEU A 28 12.01 -15.81 5.06
CA LEU A 28 12.63 -16.62 4.00
C LEU A 28 12.23 -16.15 2.59
N GLY A 29 11.12 -15.40 2.47
CA GLY A 29 10.68 -14.79 1.21
C GLY A 29 9.52 -15.53 0.55
N LEU A 30 9.42 -15.43 -0.78
CA LEU A 30 8.43 -16.16 -1.57
C LEU A 30 8.83 -17.63 -1.71
N ALA A 31 7.84 -18.52 -1.66
CA ALA A 31 8.03 -19.95 -1.88
C ALA A 31 7.12 -20.45 -3.01
N PRO A 32 7.58 -21.37 -3.88
CA PRO A 32 6.72 -22.02 -4.87
C PRO A 32 5.52 -22.70 -4.20
N GLY A 33 4.31 -22.45 -4.71
CA GLY A 33 3.09 -23.01 -4.14
C GLY A 33 2.66 -22.38 -2.81
N ALA A 34 3.20 -21.20 -2.45
CA ALA A 34 2.77 -20.48 -1.27
C ALA A 34 1.25 -20.21 -1.31
N PRO A 35 0.52 -20.45 -0.21
CA PRO A 35 -0.90 -20.17 -0.16
C PRO A 35 -1.17 -18.66 -0.24
N SER A 36 -2.29 -18.29 -0.84
CA SER A 36 -2.67 -16.88 -1.01
C SER A 36 -3.60 -16.38 0.10
N CYS A 37 -3.44 -15.11 0.44
CA CYS A 37 -4.41 -14.32 1.21
C CYS A 37 -5.09 -13.29 0.27
N PRO A 38 -5.94 -12.38 0.78
CA PRO A 38 -6.54 -11.32 -0.06
C PRO A 38 -5.53 -10.42 -0.78
N HIS A 39 -4.26 -10.41 -0.35
CA HIS A 39 -3.19 -9.55 -0.85
C HIS A 39 -2.19 -10.29 -1.77
N GLY A 40 -2.56 -11.47 -2.30
CA GLY A 40 -1.72 -12.33 -3.12
C GLY A 40 -0.98 -13.42 -2.33
N PRO A 41 0.08 -14.02 -2.91
CA PRO A 41 0.85 -15.08 -2.27
C PRO A 41 1.45 -14.64 -0.92
N ALA A 42 1.33 -15.48 0.09
CA ALA A 42 1.92 -15.26 1.40
C ALA A 42 3.45 -15.41 1.37
N LEU A 43 4.12 -14.79 2.34
CA LEU A 43 5.56 -14.95 2.54
C LEU A 43 5.85 -16.05 3.55
N LEU A 44 6.93 -16.80 3.33
CA LEU A 44 7.43 -17.83 4.22
C LEU A 44 8.36 -17.22 5.28
N PHE A 45 8.12 -17.57 6.53
CA PHE A 45 8.89 -17.16 7.70
C PHE A 45 9.38 -18.38 8.45
N VAL A 46 10.44 -18.22 9.24
CA VAL A 46 10.92 -19.22 10.20
C VAL A 46 10.94 -18.64 11.60
N LYS A 47 10.33 -19.33 12.56
CA LYS A 47 10.36 -18.99 13.98
C LYS A 47 11.30 -19.95 14.71
N THR A 48 12.38 -19.41 15.25
CA THR A 48 13.31 -20.13 16.11
C THR A 48 12.84 -20.04 17.57
N SER A 49 12.83 -21.18 18.26
CA SER A 49 12.60 -21.24 19.70
C SER A 49 13.94 -21.55 20.38
N GLN A 50 14.16 -21.03 21.59
CA GLN A 50 15.37 -21.33 22.37
C GLN A 50 15.62 -22.85 22.41
N GLY A 51 16.82 -23.29 22.03
CA GLY A 51 17.26 -24.68 22.12
C GLY A 51 16.85 -25.60 20.96
N LYS A 52 16.20 -25.09 19.90
CA LYS A 52 15.99 -25.84 18.64
C LYS A 52 16.80 -25.21 17.51
N GLU A 53 17.75 -25.96 16.96
CA GLU A 53 18.56 -25.55 15.79
C GLU A 53 17.67 -25.32 14.56
N GLU A 54 16.65 -26.15 14.37
CA GLU A 54 15.68 -26.01 13.27
C GLU A 54 14.42 -25.28 13.76
N GLY A 55 14.30 -24.00 13.40
CA GLY A 55 13.07 -23.23 13.61
C GLY A 55 11.91 -23.77 12.77
N ARG A 56 10.66 -23.51 13.19
CA ARG A 56 9.47 -23.97 12.44
C ARG A 56 9.01 -22.90 11.45
N ARG A 57 8.71 -23.34 10.22
CA ARG A 57 8.34 -22.47 9.11
C ARG A 57 6.83 -22.28 8.97
N PHE A 58 6.42 -21.07 8.60
CA PHE A 58 5.01 -20.71 8.42
C PHE A 58 4.82 -19.62 7.38
N TYR A 59 3.65 -19.58 6.76
CA TYR A 59 3.20 -18.54 5.85
C TYR A 59 2.39 -17.46 6.58
N ALA A 60 2.62 -16.19 6.24
CA ALA A 60 1.83 -15.05 6.71
C ALA A 60 1.66 -13.98 5.63
N CYS A 61 0.71 -13.06 5.84
CA CYS A 61 0.42 -11.98 4.90
C CYS A 61 1.68 -11.17 4.54
N SER A 62 1.83 -10.86 3.25
CA SER A 62 2.94 -10.04 2.73
C SER A 62 2.72 -8.54 2.95
N ALA A 63 1.47 -8.07 2.88
CA ALA A 63 1.11 -6.65 2.93
C ALA A 63 0.71 -6.13 4.32
N CYS A 64 0.23 -7.01 5.21
CA CYS A 64 -0.26 -6.60 6.53
C CYS A 64 0.66 -7.13 7.63
N ARG A 65 1.22 -6.22 8.44
CA ARG A 65 2.04 -6.59 9.60
C ARG A 65 1.20 -6.98 10.81
N ASP A 66 -0.01 -6.43 10.94
CA ASP A 66 -0.96 -6.79 11.99
C ASP A 66 -1.90 -7.89 11.52
N ARG A 67 -2.13 -8.88 12.40
CA ARG A 67 -3.08 -9.97 12.14
C ARG A 67 -4.53 -9.50 12.20
N LYS A 68 -4.80 -8.30 12.74
CA LYS A 68 -6.13 -7.70 12.72
C LYS A 68 -6.55 -7.26 11.31
N ASP A 69 -5.58 -6.82 10.50
CA ASP A 69 -5.83 -6.33 9.14
C ASP A 69 -5.83 -7.49 8.13
N CYS A 70 -4.99 -8.51 8.34
CA CYS A 70 -5.08 -9.79 7.65
C CYS A 70 -4.62 -10.91 8.58
N ASN A 71 -5.55 -11.78 8.99
CA ASN A 71 -5.29 -12.85 9.97
C ASN A 71 -4.68 -14.12 9.35
N PHE A 72 -4.23 -14.05 8.09
CA PHE A 72 -3.71 -15.21 7.37
C PHE A 72 -2.48 -15.80 8.06
N PHE A 73 -2.56 -17.09 8.38
CA PHE A 73 -1.47 -17.88 8.95
C PHE A 73 -1.63 -19.36 8.60
N GLN A 74 -0.54 -20.01 8.23
CA GLN A 74 -0.51 -21.46 7.97
C GLN A 74 0.90 -22.00 8.23
N TRP A 75 1.04 -23.13 8.93
CA TRP A 75 2.36 -23.76 9.03
C TRP A 75 2.75 -24.42 7.70
N GLU A 76 4.04 -24.43 7.34
CA GLU A 76 4.48 -25.01 6.07
C GLU A 76 4.15 -26.50 5.96
N ASP A 77 4.22 -27.22 7.08
CA ASP A 77 3.93 -28.65 7.22
C ASP A 77 2.44 -28.97 7.46
N GLU A 78 1.57 -27.96 7.50
CA GLU A 78 0.15 -28.13 7.79
C GLU A 78 -0.62 -28.68 6.58
N LYS A 79 -1.23 -29.86 6.74
CA LYS A 79 -2.19 -30.38 5.77
C LYS A 79 -3.53 -29.66 5.90
N VAL A 80 -3.91 -28.90 4.89
CA VAL A 80 -5.18 -28.16 4.86
C VAL A 80 -6.24 -28.99 4.15
N SER A 81 -7.43 -29.14 4.75
CA SER A 81 -8.56 -29.83 4.13
C SER A 81 -9.15 -29.03 2.97
N GLU A 82 -9.78 -29.71 2.02
CA GLU A 82 -10.47 -29.08 0.88
C GLU A 82 -11.51 -28.04 1.33
N THR A 83 -12.28 -28.33 2.38
CA THR A 83 -13.27 -27.39 2.94
C THR A 83 -12.61 -26.09 3.42
N ARG A 84 -11.43 -26.16 4.05
CA ARG A 84 -10.73 -24.97 4.54
C ARG A 84 -10.06 -24.21 3.41
N LEU A 85 -9.64 -24.88 2.34
CA LEU A 85 -9.17 -24.23 1.11
C LEU A 85 -10.30 -23.46 0.44
N ALA A 86 -11.47 -24.09 0.24
CA ALA A 86 -12.64 -23.44 -0.34
C ALA A 86 -13.10 -22.21 0.46
N ALA A 87 -13.19 -22.33 1.78
CA ALA A 87 -13.54 -21.21 2.66
C ALA A 87 -12.54 -20.05 2.57
N ARG A 88 -11.24 -20.35 2.42
CA ARG A 88 -10.20 -19.34 2.22
C ARG A 88 -10.34 -18.65 0.87
N GLU A 89 -10.58 -19.40 -0.20
CA GLU A 89 -10.78 -18.81 -1.53
C GLU A 89 -12.00 -17.89 -1.56
N GLU A 90 -13.09 -18.29 -0.92
CA GLU A 90 -14.27 -17.44 -0.76
C GLU A 90 -13.97 -16.18 0.04
N TYR A 91 -13.27 -16.31 1.18
CA TYR A 91 -12.82 -15.15 1.96
C TYR A 91 -11.95 -14.21 1.11
N ASN A 92 -10.99 -14.74 0.37
CA ASN A 92 -10.11 -13.96 -0.49
C ASN A 92 -10.88 -13.21 -1.59
N ARG A 93 -11.87 -13.86 -2.22
CA ARG A 93 -12.76 -13.22 -3.22
C ARG A 93 -13.58 -12.09 -2.61
N ASN A 94 -14.15 -12.30 -1.43
CA ASN A 94 -15.00 -11.29 -0.76
C ASN A 94 -14.21 -10.06 -0.27
N HIS A 95 -12.89 -10.16 -0.17
CA HIS A 95 -12.00 -9.05 0.19
C HIS A 95 -11.34 -8.38 -1.02
N GLN A 96 -11.69 -8.79 -2.25
CA GLN A 96 -11.30 -8.05 -3.44
C GLN A 96 -12.13 -6.77 -3.60
N PRO A 97 -11.60 -5.75 -4.30
CA PRO A 97 -12.36 -4.54 -4.59
C PRO A 97 -13.69 -4.82 -5.28
N PHE A 98 -14.73 -4.06 -4.92
CA PHE A 98 -16.07 -4.22 -5.47
C PHE A 98 -16.13 -3.97 -6.99
N PHE A 99 -15.37 -2.99 -7.48
CA PHE A 99 -15.21 -2.72 -8.91
C PHE A 99 -13.87 -3.24 -9.41
N THR A 100 -13.86 -3.82 -10.60
CA THR A 100 -12.64 -4.10 -11.37
C THR A 100 -12.03 -2.79 -11.88
N HIS A 101 -10.74 -2.80 -12.23
CA HIS A 101 -10.07 -1.60 -12.78
C HIS A 101 -10.75 -1.13 -14.07
N ARG A 102 -11.04 -2.05 -15.00
CA ARG A 102 -11.82 -1.74 -16.21
C ARG A 102 -13.16 -1.07 -15.92
N GLN A 103 -13.92 -1.53 -14.91
CA GLN A 103 -15.17 -0.87 -14.51
C GLN A 103 -14.89 0.54 -13.98
N ASN A 104 -13.85 0.71 -13.17
CA ASN A 104 -13.44 2.02 -12.67
C ASN A 104 -13.04 3.00 -13.79
N VAL A 105 -12.37 2.52 -14.84
CA VAL A 105 -12.07 3.33 -16.04
C VAL A 105 -13.35 3.77 -16.76
N GLU A 106 -14.31 2.87 -16.98
CA GLU A 106 -15.58 3.22 -17.61
C GLU A 106 -16.41 4.18 -16.76
N ARG A 107 -16.43 3.97 -15.44
CA ARG A 107 -17.05 4.90 -14.48
C ARG A 107 -16.42 6.28 -14.55
N TYR A 108 -15.08 6.37 -14.59
CA TYR A 108 -14.37 7.63 -14.70
C TYR A 108 -14.74 8.38 -15.98
N LYS A 109 -14.80 7.70 -17.13
CA LYS A 109 -15.24 8.29 -18.41
C LYS A 109 -16.65 8.88 -18.30
N ASN A 110 -17.59 8.14 -17.72
CA ASN A 110 -18.95 8.64 -17.50
C ASN A 110 -18.98 9.82 -16.52
N PHE A 111 -18.17 9.76 -15.46
CA PHE A 111 -18.09 10.80 -14.43
C PHE A 111 -17.59 12.15 -14.99
N VAL A 112 -16.54 12.14 -15.83
CA VAL A 112 -15.99 13.38 -16.42
C VAL A 112 -16.92 14.03 -17.44
N LEU A 113 -17.88 13.30 -17.99
CA LEU A 113 -18.91 13.84 -18.89
C LEU A 113 -20.07 14.52 -18.14
N LEU A 114 -20.19 14.28 -16.83
CA LEU A 114 -21.23 14.92 -16.03
C LEU A 114 -21.01 16.44 -15.93
N PRO A 115 -22.10 17.24 -15.86
CA PRO A 115 -22.02 18.63 -15.42
C PRO A 115 -21.33 18.74 -14.06
N LEU A 116 -20.62 19.84 -13.80
CA LEU A 116 -19.88 20.05 -12.55
C LEU A 116 -20.75 19.82 -11.31
N SER A 117 -21.98 20.35 -11.32
CA SER A 117 -22.99 20.20 -10.26
C SER A 117 -23.42 18.76 -9.95
N LYS A 118 -23.11 17.81 -10.84
CA LYS A 118 -23.40 16.39 -10.67
C LYS A 118 -22.16 15.56 -10.35
N ARG A 119 -20.98 16.17 -10.21
CA ARG A 119 -19.74 15.45 -9.86
C ARG A 119 -19.59 15.42 -8.35
N ARG A 120 -19.85 14.25 -7.76
CA ARG A 120 -19.76 14.02 -6.31
C ARG A 120 -18.72 12.97 -5.98
N PHE A 121 -17.97 13.21 -4.91
CA PHE A 121 -17.06 12.23 -4.33
C PHE A 121 -17.48 11.96 -2.89
N CYS A 122 -17.72 10.69 -2.56
CA CYS A 122 -18.07 10.26 -1.20
C CYS A 122 -16.81 10.15 -0.34
N GLN A 123 -16.74 10.90 0.75
CA GLN A 123 -15.57 10.91 1.63
C GLN A 123 -15.50 9.67 2.53
N GLU A 124 -16.63 9.05 2.85
CA GLU A 124 -16.63 7.83 3.67
C GLU A 124 -16.25 6.60 2.85
N CYS A 125 -16.85 6.45 1.65
CA CYS A 125 -16.54 5.34 0.75
C CYS A 125 -15.29 5.56 -0.10
N GLN A 126 -14.74 6.78 -0.12
CA GLN A 126 -13.58 7.17 -0.93
C GLN A 126 -13.78 6.90 -2.44
N GLN A 127 -14.96 7.25 -2.94
CA GLN A 127 -15.44 6.83 -4.26
C GLN A 127 -16.06 8.00 -5.05
N LEU A 128 -15.73 8.09 -6.34
CA LEU A 128 -16.44 8.91 -7.33
C LEU A 128 -17.84 8.33 -7.57
N LEU A 129 -18.88 9.16 -7.38
CA LEU A 129 -20.27 8.73 -7.48
C LEU A 129 -20.90 9.15 -8.80
N LEU A 130 -21.52 8.18 -9.49
CA LEU A 130 -22.46 8.46 -10.57
C LEU A 130 -23.85 8.78 -9.98
N PRO A 131 -24.72 9.50 -10.71
CA PRO A 131 -26.04 9.92 -10.21
C PRO A 131 -26.90 8.80 -9.63
N ASP A 132 -26.88 7.62 -10.26
CA ASP A 132 -27.68 6.45 -9.86
C ASP A 132 -27.24 5.84 -8.50
N GLU A 133 -26.11 6.29 -7.96
CA GLU A 133 -25.54 5.77 -6.72
C GLU A 133 -25.83 6.67 -5.52
N TRP A 134 -26.35 7.88 -5.75
CA TRP A 134 -26.50 8.89 -4.69
C TRP A 134 -27.39 8.43 -3.55
N GLU A 135 -28.48 7.69 -3.84
CA GLU A 135 -29.41 7.20 -2.82
C GLU A 135 -28.71 6.28 -1.81
N LYS A 136 -27.79 5.41 -2.28
CA LYS A 136 -27.05 4.49 -1.40
C LYS A 136 -26.04 5.19 -0.49
N HIS A 137 -25.76 6.46 -0.75
CA HIS A 137 -24.81 7.27 0.01
C HIS A 137 -25.50 8.46 0.69
N SER A 138 -26.84 8.50 0.76
CA SER A 138 -27.60 9.69 1.21
C SER A 138 -27.13 10.25 2.56
N ASP A 139 -26.69 9.36 3.45
CA ASP A 139 -26.30 9.68 4.82
C ASP A 139 -24.79 9.94 4.97
N HIS A 140 -24.02 9.89 3.87
CA HIS A 140 -22.58 10.08 3.86
C HIS A 140 -22.18 11.54 3.56
N GLN A 141 -20.95 11.88 3.91
CA GLN A 141 -20.31 13.15 3.56
C GLN A 141 -19.78 13.16 2.12
N PHE A 142 -19.95 14.29 1.44
CA PHE A 142 -19.58 14.47 0.05
C PHE A 142 -18.71 15.71 -0.17
N LEU A 143 -17.80 15.58 -1.12
CA LEU A 143 -17.27 16.71 -1.88
C LEU A 143 -18.07 16.85 -3.17
N CYS A 144 -18.61 18.05 -3.40
CA CYS A 144 -19.37 18.39 -4.60
C CYS A 144 -18.52 19.20 -5.58
N ASP A 145 -19.02 19.35 -6.80
CA ASP A 145 -18.42 20.20 -7.83
C ASP A 145 -16.96 19.84 -8.14
N ILE A 146 -16.66 18.54 -8.21
CA ILE A 146 -15.29 18.04 -8.44
C ILE A 146 -14.80 18.45 -9.85
N SER A 147 -13.85 19.37 -9.87
CA SER A 147 -13.21 19.84 -11.10
C SER A 147 -12.30 18.79 -11.72
N THR A 148 -12.06 18.91 -13.03
CA THR A 148 -11.08 18.06 -13.73
C THR A 148 -9.67 18.23 -13.16
N ALA A 149 -9.32 19.40 -12.63
CA ALA A 149 -8.03 19.63 -11.98
C ALA A 149 -7.90 18.80 -10.68
N GLN A 150 -8.97 18.70 -9.88
CA GLN A 150 -8.97 17.86 -8.67
C GLN A 150 -8.87 16.36 -9.02
N LEU A 151 -9.51 15.91 -10.11
CA LEU A 151 -9.40 14.53 -10.58
C LEU A 151 -7.97 14.15 -10.98
N LYS A 152 -7.16 15.12 -11.41
CA LYS A 152 -5.72 14.95 -11.71
C LYS A 152 -4.83 15.01 -10.47
N SER A 153 -5.39 15.19 -9.29
CA SER A 153 -4.66 15.14 -8.02
C SER A 153 -5.38 14.25 -7.00
N PRO A 154 -5.53 12.94 -7.27
CA PRO A 154 -6.29 12.04 -6.40
C PRO A 154 -5.82 12.00 -4.95
N SER A 155 -4.52 12.18 -4.68
CA SER A 155 -3.97 12.26 -3.32
C SER A 155 -4.51 13.44 -2.48
N ARG A 156 -5.18 14.42 -3.11
CA ARG A 156 -5.86 15.53 -2.44
C ARG A 156 -7.35 15.25 -2.21
N LEU A 157 -7.93 14.27 -2.90
CA LEU A 157 -9.32 13.82 -2.74
C LEU A 157 -9.39 12.63 -1.77
N LEU A 158 -8.50 11.67 -1.94
CA LEU A 158 -8.35 10.51 -1.08
C LEU A 158 -7.66 10.93 0.22
N TYR A 159 -8.23 10.54 1.38
CA TYR A 159 -7.47 10.67 2.62
C TYR A 159 -6.33 9.63 2.62
N PRO A 160 -5.15 9.99 3.18
CA PRO A 160 -4.02 9.07 3.25
C PRO A 160 -4.29 7.92 4.21
N LEU A 161 -3.94 6.70 3.82
CA LEU A 161 -4.00 5.52 4.68
C LEU A 161 -2.75 5.43 5.55
N GLU A 162 -2.70 6.24 6.61
CA GLU A 162 -1.52 6.44 7.45
C GLU A 162 -1.19 5.28 8.42
N ASN A 163 -2.03 4.23 8.47
CA ASN A 163 -1.77 3.08 9.33
C ASN A 163 -0.45 2.40 8.93
N LYS A 164 0.58 2.61 9.76
CA LYS A 164 1.94 2.08 9.58
C LYS A 164 2.05 0.56 9.52
N LYS A 165 0.99 -0.18 9.86
CA LYS A 165 0.96 -1.65 9.85
C LYS A 165 0.41 -2.24 8.56
N THR A 166 -0.21 -1.42 7.71
CA THR A 166 -0.77 -1.83 6.41
C THR A 166 -0.17 -0.99 5.29
N ASN A 167 -0.66 0.23 5.11
CA ASN A 167 -0.37 1.04 3.92
C ASN A 167 0.74 2.06 4.16
N ALA A 168 0.82 2.63 5.38
CA ALA A 168 1.83 3.60 5.77
C ALA A 168 2.01 4.75 4.73
N GLN A 169 0.90 5.29 4.21
CA GLN A 169 0.94 6.24 3.11
C GLN A 169 1.43 7.62 3.58
N TYR A 170 2.73 7.86 3.41
CA TYR A 170 3.36 9.16 3.64
C TYR A 170 3.57 9.88 2.33
N LEU A 171 2.75 10.89 2.10
CA LEU A 171 2.72 11.64 0.85
C LEU A 171 3.83 12.71 0.84
N PHE A 172 4.59 12.78 -0.25
CA PHE A 172 5.60 13.82 -0.45
C PHE A 172 4.99 15.23 -0.33
N ALA A 173 5.77 16.19 0.17
CA ALA A 173 5.39 17.60 0.09
C ALA A 173 5.48 18.11 -1.35
N ASP A 174 4.68 19.11 -1.71
CA ASP A 174 4.64 19.67 -3.08
C ASP A 174 6.04 20.12 -3.56
N ARG A 175 6.83 20.75 -2.67
CA ARG A 175 8.22 21.16 -2.97
C ARG A 175 9.13 19.99 -3.33
N SER A 176 8.97 18.86 -2.64
CA SER A 176 9.76 17.65 -2.90
C SER A 176 9.34 16.99 -4.21
N CYS A 177 8.04 16.95 -4.51
CA CYS A 177 7.55 16.47 -5.81
C CYS A 177 8.10 17.30 -6.97
N GLN A 178 8.08 18.63 -6.85
CA GLN A 178 8.61 19.51 -7.89
C GLN A 178 10.10 19.27 -8.11
N PHE A 179 10.88 19.24 -7.02
CA PHE A 179 12.31 18.93 -7.10
C PHE A 179 12.60 17.59 -7.79
N LEU A 180 11.86 16.53 -7.44
CA LEU A 180 12.03 15.21 -8.05
C LEU A 180 11.67 15.22 -9.53
N LEU A 181 10.60 15.91 -9.91
CA LEU A 181 10.19 16.07 -11.30
C LEU A 181 11.26 16.81 -12.12
N ASP A 182 11.78 17.93 -11.60
CA ASP A 182 12.82 18.71 -12.26
C ASP A 182 14.08 17.87 -12.46
N LEU A 183 14.51 17.12 -11.44
CA LEU A 183 15.64 16.20 -11.54
C LEU A 183 15.43 15.11 -12.60
N ILE A 184 14.22 14.53 -12.68
CA ILE A 184 13.88 13.52 -13.70
C ILE A 184 14.03 14.10 -15.11
N ILE A 185 13.56 15.34 -15.31
CA ILE A 185 13.64 16.05 -16.59
C ILE A 185 15.11 16.36 -16.93
N ASP A 186 15.87 16.92 -15.99
CA ASP A 186 17.26 17.33 -16.19
C ASP A 186 18.17 16.14 -16.53
N LEU A 187 17.90 14.97 -15.93
CA LEU A 187 18.61 13.73 -16.23
C LEU A 187 18.15 13.07 -17.55
N GLY A 188 17.14 13.62 -18.22
CA GLY A 188 16.65 13.15 -19.52
C GLY A 188 15.85 11.85 -19.47
N PHE A 189 15.30 11.49 -18.31
CA PHE A 189 14.43 10.31 -18.20
C PHE A 189 13.09 10.54 -18.89
N ARG A 190 12.58 9.51 -19.59
CA ARG A 190 11.32 9.57 -20.34
C ARG A 190 10.21 8.69 -19.77
N ARG A 191 10.56 7.76 -18.90
CA ARG A 191 9.63 6.80 -18.29
C ARG A 191 9.98 6.68 -16.82
N VAL A 192 8.97 6.84 -15.97
CA VAL A 192 9.09 6.77 -14.52
C VAL A 192 8.15 5.68 -14.01
N LEU A 193 8.71 4.60 -13.47
CA LEU A 193 7.92 3.60 -12.77
C LEU A 193 7.74 4.04 -11.31
N SER A 194 6.59 4.61 -11.01
CA SER A 194 6.24 5.14 -9.69
C SER A 194 5.71 4.03 -8.80
N VAL A 195 6.58 3.37 -8.04
CA VAL A 195 6.14 2.32 -7.09
C VAL A 195 5.84 2.96 -5.73
N GLY A 196 4.57 2.97 -5.32
CA GLY A 196 4.13 3.53 -4.04
C GLY A 196 4.31 5.05 -3.91
N THR A 197 4.30 5.78 -5.03
CA THR A 197 4.59 7.24 -5.07
C THR A 197 3.50 8.03 -5.81
N PRO A 198 2.24 8.00 -5.33
CA PRO A 198 1.09 8.57 -6.05
C PRO A 198 1.26 10.06 -6.34
N ARG A 199 1.78 10.85 -5.40
CA ARG A 199 2.00 12.29 -5.62
C ARG A 199 3.04 12.64 -6.69
N LEU A 200 4.07 11.80 -6.86
CA LEU A 200 5.04 11.99 -7.94
C LEU A 200 4.42 11.63 -9.30
N HIS A 201 3.63 10.56 -9.33
CA HIS A 201 2.86 10.20 -10.52
C HIS A 201 1.90 11.31 -10.93
N GLU A 202 1.15 11.88 -9.97
CA GLU A 202 0.21 13.00 -10.19
C GLU A 202 0.86 14.22 -10.84
N ILE A 203 2.01 14.65 -10.33
CA ILE A 203 2.68 15.85 -10.86
C ILE A 203 3.24 15.60 -12.27
N ILE A 204 3.74 14.39 -12.55
CA ILE A 204 4.18 13.99 -13.90
C ILE A 204 2.99 14.01 -14.87
N GLN A 205 1.86 13.41 -14.49
CA GLN A 205 0.65 13.35 -15.32
C GLN A 205 0.02 14.73 -15.55
N SER A 206 0.02 15.57 -14.52
CA SER A 206 -0.46 16.94 -14.60
C SER A 206 0.38 17.76 -15.57
N LYS A 207 1.71 17.62 -15.53
CA LYS A 207 2.62 18.30 -16.47
C LYS A 207 2.45 17.79 -17.91
N ALA A 208 2.33 16.48 -18.09
CA ALA A 208 2.06 15.86 -19.39
C ALA A 208 0.74 16.33 -20.02
N SER A 209 -0.26 16.67 -19.20
CA SER A 209 -1.53 17.22 -19.68
C SER A 209 -1.49 18.71 -20.06
N GLN A 210 -0.51 19.46 -19.57
CA GLN A 210 -0.43 20.92 -19.70
C GLN A 210 0.57 21.37 -20.78
N GLU A 211 1.61 20.57 -21.01
CA GLU A 211 2.72 20.89 -21.91
C GLU A 211 2.80 19.84 -23.02
N GLU A 212 2.46 20.19 -24.27
CA GLU A 212 2.49 19.26 -25.41
C GLU A 212 3.90 18.68 -25.68
N ASP A 213 4.95 19.45 -25.39
CA ASP A 213 6.34 19.04 -25.56
C ASP A 213 6.87 18.17 -24.41
N PHE A 214 6.09 17.94 -23.35
CA PHE A 214 6.51 17.13 -22.22
C PHE A 214 6.48 15.64 -22.56
N ARG A 215 7.64 14.97 -22.42
CA ARG A 215 7.83 13.58 -22.89
C ARG A 215 8.02 12.55 -21.80
N VAL A 216 7.79 12.89 -20.54
CA VAL A 216 7.91 11.93 -19.43
C VAL A 216 6.57 11.25 -19.21
N ARG A 217 6.55 9.92 -19.29
CA ARG A 217 5.40 9.09 -18.91
C ARG A 217 5.61 8.46 -17.55
N SER A 218 4.54 8.23 -16.82
CA SER A 218 4.60 7.53 -15.53
C SER A 218 3.58 6.39 -15.46
N LEU A 219 3.96 5.30 -14.80
CA LEU A 219 3.09 4.19 -14.43
C LEU A 219 3.14 4.06 -12.90
N LEU A 220 1.99 4.12 -12.24
CA LEU A 220 1.85 3.95 -10.80
C LEU A 220 1.61 2.48 -10.45
N LEU A 221 2.52 1.89 -9.68
CA LEU A 221 2.31 0.59 -9.03
C LEU A 221 1.99 0.84 -7.56
N ASP A 222 0.77 0.55 -7.13
CA ASP A 222 0.36 0.77 -5.74
C ASP A 222 -0.60 -0.33 -5.27
N ILE A 223 -0.58 -0.59 -3.96
CA ILE A 223 -1.51 -1.52 -3.31
C ILE A 223 -2.83 -0.82 -2.99
N ASP A 224 -2.85 0.51 -2.91
CA ASP A 224 -4.06 1.29 -2.69
C ASP A 224 -4.90 1.35 -3.98
N PHE A 225 -5.80 0.37 -4.13
CA PHE A 225 -6.67 0.25 -5.29
C PHE A 225 -7.62 1.45 -5.49
N ARG A 226 -7.78 2.34 -4.50
CA ARG A 226 -8.60 3.55 -4.64
C ARG A 226 -8.11 4.47 -5.75
N TYR A 227 -6.83 4.40 -6.15
CA TYR A 227 -6.32 5.17 -7.28
C TYR A 227 -6.82 4.67 -8.65
N SER A 228 -7.27 3.41 -8.76
CA SER A 228 -7.75 2.83 -10.03
C SER A 228 -8.96 3.54 -10.63
N GLN A 229 -9.73 4.30 -9.83
CA GLN A 229 -10.86 5.09 -10.31
C GLN A 229 -10.47 6.42 -10.97
N PHE A 230 -9.19 6.80 -10.97
CA PHE A 230 -8.70 8.05 -11.53
C PHE A 230 -7.77 7.86 -12.73
N TYR A 231 -7.21 6.66 -12.91
CA TYR A 231 -6.16 6.36 -13.87
C TYR A 231 -6.57 5.22 -14.82
N ALA A 232 -6.11 5.31 -16.07
CA ALA A 232 -6.27 4.26 -17.05
C ALA A 232 -5.43 3.01 -16.71
N GLU A 233 -5.70 1.90 -17.41
CA GLU A 233 -4.99 0.62 -17.21
C GLU A 233 -3.51 0.69 -17.59
N ASP A 234 -3.10 1.66 -18.41
CA ASP A 234 -1.70 1.93 -18.76
C ASP A 234 -1.02 2.96 -17.84
N GLU A 235 -1.75 3.50 -16.86
CA GLU A 235 -1.25 4.51 -15.92
C GLU A 235 -1.21 4.02 -14.46
N PHE A 236 -1.98 2.98 -14.13
CA PHE A 236 -2.03 2.37 -12.80
C PHE A 236 -2.07 0.85 -12.87
N CYS A 237 -1.34 0.17 -11.98
CA CYS A 237 -1.55 -1.25 -11.71
C CYS A 237 -1.72 -1.48 -10.21
N HIS A 238 -2.75 -2.27 -9.86
CA HIS A 238 -2.90 -2.79 -8.51
C HIS A 238 -1.79 -3.81 -8.25
N TYR A 239 -0.87 -3.46 -7.35
CA TYR A 239 0.40 -4.16 -7.20
C TYR A 239 0.82 -4.24 -5.74
N ASN A 240 1.25 -5.43 -5.31
CA ASN A 240 1.84 -5.63 -3.99
C ASN A 240 3.38 -5.74 -4.10
N MET A 241 4.06 -4.73 -3.54
CA MET A 241 5.52 -4.62 -3.59
C MET A 241 6.25 -5.72 -2.81
N PHE A 242 5.62 -6.33 -1.80
CA PHE A 242 6.29 -7.31 -0.93
C PHE A 242 6.40 -8.70 -1.54
N ASN A 243 5.51 -9.06 -2.46
CA ASN A 243 5.46 -10.37 -3.11
C ASN A 243 5.46 -10.28 -4.64
N HIS A 244 5.67 -9.09 -5.20
CA HIS A 244 5.66 -8.85 -6.65
C HIS A 244 4.36 -9.33 -7.33
N TYR A 245 3.23 -9.20 -6.64
CA TYR A 245 1.94 -9.70 -7.14
C TYR A 245 1.14 -8.59 -7.84
N PHE A 246 0.70 -8.88 -9.07
CA PHE A 246 -0.24 -8.06 -9.82
C PHE A 246 -1.64 -8.64 -9.70
N PHE A 247 -2.56 -7.85 -9.16
CA PHE A 247 -3.95 -8.31 -8.96
C PHE A 247 -4.74 -8.38 -10.27
N GLY A 248 -4.28 -7.70 -11.32
CA GLY A 248 -4.88 -7.71 -12.65
C GLY A 248 -4.57 -8.94 -13.50
N GLY A 249 -3.62 -9.79 -13.08
CA GLY A 249 -3.12 -10.91 -13.88
C GLY A 249 -1.88 -10.55 -14.71
N GLU A 250 -1.54 -11.42 -15.66
CA GLU A 250 -0.48 -11.23 -16.68
C GLU A 250 -0.91 -10.30 -17.81
#